data_AF-A0AA90H751-F1
#
_entry.id   AF-A0AA90H751-F1
#
_cell.length_a   1.000
_cell.length_b   1.000
_cell.length_c   1.000
_cell.angle_alpha   90.00
_cell.angle_beta   90.00
_cell.angle_gamma   90.00
#
_symmetry.space_group_name_H-M   'P 1'
#
loop_
_entity.id
_entity.type
_entity.pdbx_description
1 polymer ?
#
loop_
_entity_poly.entity_id
_entity_poly.type
_entity_poly.pdbx_seq_one_letter_code
_entity_poly.pdbx_strand_id
1 'polypeptide(L)' 'MTPTVEPLPPPAQVRLARAQAAIRALTERGGLTPGQRLELAEWQREWVRAWRETVSVAA' A
#
# COMPACT_ATOMS: atom_id res chain seq x y z
N MET A 1 -23.86 -6.26 -28.69
CA MET A 1 -23.53 -6.01 -27.27
C MET A 1 -22.04 -6.22 -27.12
N THR A 2 -21.26 -5.15 -27.02
CA THR A 2 -19.80 -5.23 -26.82
C THR A 2 -19.56 -5.58 -25.35
N PRO A 3 -18.82 -6.65 -25.02
CA PRO A 3 -18.51 -6.96 -23.63
C PRO A 3 -17.65 -5.84 -23.06
N THR A 4 -18.13 -5.20 -22.00
CA THR A 4 -17.32 -4.32 -21.16
C THR A 4 -16.27 -5.18 -20.49
N VAL A 5 -15.06 -5.18 -21.05
CA VAL A 5 -13.88 -5.79 -20.42
C VAL A 5 -13.54 -4.90 -19.23
N GLU A 6 -13.98 -5.29 -18.04
CA GLU A 6 -13.49 -4.67 -16.81
C GLU A 6 -11.96 -4.74 -16.81
N PRO A 7 -11.27 -3.61 -16.56
CA PRO A 7 -9.81 -3.62 -16.56
C PRO A 7 -9.35 -4.56 -15.45
N LEU A 8 -8.66 -5.64 -15.84
CA LEU A 8 -8.03 -6.56 -14.90
C LEU A 8 -7.21 -5.73 -13.92
N PRO A 9 -7.36 -5.94 -12.59
CA PRO A 9 -6.59 -5.19 -11.62
C PRO A 9 -5.10 -5.36 -11.93
N PRO A 10 -4.30 -4.27 -11.87
CA PRO A 10 -2.89 -4.34 -12.22
C PRO A 10 -2.19 -5.44 -11.40
N PRO A 11 -1.21 -6.15 -11.99
CA PRO A 11 -0.48 -7.20 -11.30
C PRO A 11 -0.01 -6.74 -9.93
N ALA A 12 -0.04 -7.63 -8.93
CA ALA A 12 0.30 -7.28 -7.54
C ALA A 12 1.65 -6.54 -7.42
N GLN A 13 2.62 -6.91 -8.27
CA GLN A 13 3.94 -6.27 -8.35
C GLN A 13 3.87 -4.80 -8.81
N VAL A 14 2.99 -4.46 -9.75
CA VAL A 14 2.79 -3.09 -10.24
C VAL A 14 2.13 -2.22 -9.17
N ARG A 15 1.18 -2.77 -8.41
CA ARG A 15 0.58 -2.07 -7.27
C ARG A 15 1.60 -1.81 -6.16
N LEU A 16 2.43 -2.81 -5.85
CA LEU A 16 3.50 -2.67 -4.86
C LEU A 16 4.52 -1.61 -5.27
N ALA A 17 4.99 -1.64 -6.53
CA ALA A 17 5.95 -0.65 -7.03
C ALA A 17 5.40 0.79 -6.99
N ARG A 18 4.12 0.97 -7.32
CA ARG A 18 3.44 2.27 -7.20
C ARG A 18 3.33 2.74 -5.76
N ALA A 19 2.98 1.85 -4.83
CA ALA A 19 2.90 2.18 -3.41
C ALA A 19 4.29 2.58 -2.85
N GLN A 20 5.34 1.83 -3.21
CA GLN A 20 6.72 2.14 -2.82
C GLN A 20 7.17 3.49 -3.37
N ALA A 21 6.88 3.78 -4.64
CA ALA A 21 7.21 5.07 -5.25
C ALA A 21 6.47 6.24 -4.59
N ALA A 22 5.20 6.06 -4.23
CA ALA A 22 4.42 7.06 -3.51
C ALA A 22 4.99 7.35 -2.11
N ILE A 23 5.34 6.30 -1.35
CA ILE A 23 5.97 6.45 -0.03
C ILE A 23 7.31 7.17 -0.16
N ARG A 24 8.13 6.79 -1.15
CA ARG A 24 9.45 7.39 -1.39
C ARG A 24 9.33 8.87 -1.74
N ALA A 25 8.40 9.22 -2.63
CA ALA A 25 8.10 10.60 -2.99
C ALA A 25 7.59 11.43 -1.81
N LEU A 26 6.81 10.81 -0.91
CA LEU A 26 6.33 11.44 0.33
C LEU A 26 7.50 11.75 1.27
N THR A 27 8.49 10.85 1.36
CA THR A 27 9.65 11.02 2.24
C THR A 27 10.74 11.93 1.68
N GLU A 28 10.89 12.01 0.34
CA GLU A 28 11.95 12.77 -0.32
C GLU A 28 11.64 14.27 -0.48
N ARG A 29 10.37 14.68 -0.58
CA ARG A 29 9.99 16.07 -0.90
C ARG A 29 10.06 17.07 0.26
N GLY A 30 10.40 16.63 1.46
CA GLY A 30 10.44 17.46 2.65
C GLY A 30 10.01 16.60 3.82
N GLY A 31 10.96 16.27 4.70
CA GLY A 31 10.76 15.27 5.74
C GLY A 31 9.42 15.40 6.44
N LEU A 32 8.75 14.26 6.62
CA LEU A 32 7.40 14.18 7.17
C LEU A 32 7.26 15.02 8.44
N THR A 33 6.17 15.78 8.55
CA THR A 33 5.82 16.46 9.80
C THR A 33 5.59 15.43 10.91
N PRO A 34 5.69 15.81 12.19
CA PRO A 34 5.43 14.87 13.30
C PRO A 34 4.07 14.16 13.19
N GLY A 35 3.02 14.86 12.73
CA GLY A 35 1.70 14.27 12.49
C GLY A 35 1.69 13.24 11.35
N GLN A 36 2.34 13.55 10.23
CA GLN A 36 2.44 12.62 9.10
C GLN A 36 3.29 11.38 9.42
N ARG A 37 4.26 11.50 10.33
CA ARG A 37 5.03 10.33 10.83
C ARG A 37 4.16 9.40 11.68
N LEU A 38 3.29 9.97 12.51
CA LEU A 38 2.33 9.22 13.30
C LEU A 38 1.33 8.47 12.41
N GLU A 39 0.74 9.15 11.44
CA GLU A 39 -0.16 8.53 10.47
C GLU A 39 0.53 7.40 9.68
N LEU A 40 1.77 7.62 9.22
CA LEU A 40 2.54 6.57 8.53
C LEU A 40 2.82 5.36 9.43
N ALA A 41 3.14 5.60 10.71
CA ALA A 41 3.38 4.53 11.67
C ALA A 41 2.10 3.74 11.99
N GLU A 42 0.94 4.39 12.04
CA GLU A 42 -0.36 3.73 12.18
C GLU A 42 -0.68 2.86 10.97
N TRP A 43 -0.51 3.41 9.77
CA TRP A 43 -0.67 2.66 8.53
C TRP A 43 0.24 1.44 8.45
N GLN A 44 1.50 1.56 8.86
CA GLN A 44 2.43 0.44 8.91
C GLN A 44 1.97 -0.65 9.89
N ARG A 45 1.44 -0.27 11.07
CA ARG A 45 0.93 -1.22 12.06
C ARG A 45 -0.30 -1.97 11.55
N GLU A 46 -1.25 -1.26 10.93
CA GLU A 46 -2.43 -1.88 10.33
C GLU A 46 -2.06 -2.83 9.19
N TRP A 47 -1.12 -2.42 8.34
CA TRP A 47 -0.64 -3.28 7.25
C TRP A 47 0.02 -4.55 7.77
N VAL A 48 0.90 -4.45 8.78
CA VAL A 48 1.53 -5.63 9.40
C VAL A 48 0.50 -6.54 10.07
N ARG A 49 -0.51 -5.96 10.73
CA ARG A 49 -1.60 -6.73 11.34
C ARG A 49 -2.41 -7.48 10.28
N ALA A 50 -2.84 -6.79 9.22
CA ALA A 50 -3.59 -7.40 8.13
C ALA A 50 -2.77 -8.50 7.43
N TRP A 51 -1.46 -8.28 7.22
CA TRP A 51 -0.57 -9.30 6.68
C TRP A 51 -0.47 -10.52 7.59
N ARG A 52 -0.30 -10.32 8.91
CA ARG A 52 -0.28 -11.42 9.88
C ARG A 52 -1.58 -12.20 9.91
N GLU A 53 -2.73 -11.52 9.89
CA GLU A 53 -4.04 -12.18 9.84
C GLU A 53 -4.17 -13.01 8.55
N THR A 54 -3.74 -12.47 7.41
CA THR A 54 -3.77 -13.19 6.13
C THR A 54 -2.85 -14.41 6.11
N VAL A 55 -1.63 -14.28 6.65
CA VAL A 55 -0.65 -15.38 6.73
C VAL A 55 -1.07 -16.43 7.75
N SER A 56 -1.69 -16.03 8.86
CA SER A 56 -2.16 -16.95 9.90
C SER A 56 -3.41 -17.72 9.49
N VAL A 57 -4.24 -17.16 8.60
CA VAL A 57 -5.42 -17.85 8.02
C VAL A 57 -5.02 -18.83 6.90
N ALA A 58 -3.84 -18.65 6.30
CA ALA A 58 -3.32 -19.51 5.24
C ALA A 58 -2.41 -20.65 5.73
N ALA A 59 -2.15 -20.75 7.05
CA ALA A 59 -1.33 -21.77 7.69
C ALA A 59 -2.18 -22.85 8.37
#